data_AF-A0AAN8FYM3-F1
#
_entry.id   AF-A0AAN8FYM3-F1
#
_cell.length_a   1.000
_cell.length_b   1.000
_cell.length_c   1.000
_cell.angle_alpha   90.00
_cell.angle_beta   90.00
_cell.angle_gamma   90.00
#
_symmetry.space_group_name_H-M   'P 1'
#
loop_
_entity.id
_entity.type
_entity.pdbx_description
1 polymer ?
#
loop_
_entity_poly.entity_id
_entity_poly.type
_entity_poly.pdbx_seq_one_letter_code
_entity_poly.pdbx_strand_id
1 'polypeptide(L)'
;MLANASSLYRLAADPSFERRFAANLQLQQDFRWRPCFAVLKANLLFVFNKQDDTEPPFLLLVIEDCFIELCDENKLGKDFTFEVKYKTTGRSFIFAAENFKALERQRVIKKKLALSVMPAYHSKIEPELLVANMALLPLRTNFKGPAPRTDAEVDIIDEALMYFKPNIFFREFEIKGPSDRTLIYLTLYITECLRKLQRSPNKISGQKDLAALALSHQLPIPGEADFPLNNMFKAPANKQEEETMRAYLQQMRQELGARLCELAFPDPSTKPSKWWLSFSRKRFMDKGLVSQGVIL
;
A
#
# COMPACT_ATOMS: atom_id res chain seq x y z
N MET A 1 6.31 -23.76 23.84
CA MET A 1 6.84 -25.14 23.74
C MET A 1 8.10 -25.05 22.88
N LEU A 2 9.28 -25.14 23.50
CA LEU A 2 10.56 -25.04 22.78
C LEU A 2 10.68 -26.26 21.86
N ALA A 3 10.49 -26.07 20.56
CA ALA A 3 10.76 -27.11 19.58
C ALA A 3 12.26 -27.42 19.62
N ASN A 4 12.63 -28.65 19.98
CA ASN A 4 14.03 -29.06 19.91
C ASN A 4 14.52 -29.01 18.45
N ALA A 5 15.83 -28.90 18.24
CA ALA A 5 16.42 -28.79 16.90
C ALA A 5 15.97 -29.93 15.96
N SER A 6 15.75 -31.12 16.52
CA SER A 6 15.23 -32.30 15.80
C SER A 6 13.79 -32.14 15.32
N SER A 7 12.91 -31.50 16.08
CA SER A 7 11.53 -31.20 15.70
C SER A 7 11.47 -30.15 14.58
N LEU A 8 12.35 -29.16 14.63
CA LEU A 8 12.47 -28.14 13.56
C LEU A 8 13.06 -28.74 12.28
N TYR A 9 14.03 -29.64 12.39
CA TYR A 9 14.55 -30.39 11.26
C TYR A 9 13.48 -31.26 10.60
N ARG A 10 12.69 -32.00 11.40
CA ARG A 10 11.55 -32.79 10.90
C ARG A 10 10.54 -31.91 10.16
N LEU A 11 10.18 -30.75 10.70
CA LEU A 11 9.28 -29.81 10.03
C LEU A 11 9.85 -29.30 8.70
N ALA A 12 11.15 -29.02 8.65
CA ALA A 12 11.83 -28.60 7.43
C ALA A 12 11.87 -29.72 6.37
N ALA A 13 12.05 -30.97 6.79
CA ALA A 13 12.04 -32.15 5.92
C ALA A 13 10.63 -32.66 5.55
N ASP A 14 9.59 -32.26 6.28
CA ASP A 14 8.23 -32.79 6.12
C ASP A 14 7.62 -32.45 4.73
N PRO A 15 7.38 -33.44 3.85
CA PRO A 15 6.81 -33.19 2.53
C PRO A 15 5.33 -32.78 2.56
N SER A 16 4.61 -33.04 3.66
CA SER A 16 3.19 -32.68 3.82
C SER A 16 3.00 -31.18 4.10
N PHE A 17 4.05 -30.50 4.55
CA PHE A 17 4.00 -29.08 4.89
C PHE A 17 4.34 -28.20 3.68
N GLU A 18 3.41 -27.31 3.31
CA GLU A 18 3.54 -26.48 2.11
C GLU A 18 4.84 -25.64 2.11
N ARG A 19 5.66 -25.87 1.08
CA ARG A 19 6.88 -25.13 0.81
C ARG A 19 6.53 -23.85 0.04
N ARG A 20 6.54 -22.72 0.74
CA ARG A 20 6.20 -21.40 0.15
C ARG A 20 7.33 -20.82 -0.69
N PHE A 21 8.56 -21.15 -0.35
CA PHE A 21 9.76 -20.75 -1.07
C PHE A 21 10.88 -21.76 -0.87
N ALA A 22 11.66 -22.01 -1.92
CA ALA A 22 12.97 -22.63 -1.83
C ALA A 22 13.87 -22.11 -2.95
N ALA A 23 15.09 -21.69 -2.61
CA ALA A 23 16.07 -21.27 -3.59
C ALA A 23 17.50 -21.32 -3.04
N ASN A 24 18.46 -21.40 -3.96
CA ASN A 24 19.84 -21.07 -3.69
C ASN A 24 19.95 -19.56 -3.46
N LEU A 25 20.61 -19.19 -2.36
CA LEU A 25 20.92 -17.81 -1.99
C LEU A 25 22.38 -17.73 -1.54
N GLN A 26 22.89 -16.53 -1.37
CA GLN A 26 24.15 -16.30 -0.65
C GLN A 26 23.86 -15.47 0.59
N LEU A 27 24.32 -15.92 1.76
CA LEU A 27 24.21 -15.19 3.01
C LEU A 27 25.50 -14.42 3.27
N GLN A 28 25.39 -13.15 3.64
CA GLN A 28 26.53 -12.35 4.07
C GLN A 28 26.86 -12.66 5.54
N GLN A 29 28.06 -13.16 5.80
CA GLN A 29 28.59 -13.40 7.15
C GLN A 29 30.04 -12.93 7.19
N ASP A 30 30.42 -12.15 8.21
CA ASP A 30 31.79 -11.63 8.38
C ASP A 30 32.34 -10.97 7.10
N PHE A 31 31.50 -10.17 6.42
CA PHE A 31 31.79 -9.52 5.15
C PHE A 31 32.10 -10.46 3.97
N ARG A 32 31.81 -11.75 4.11
CA ARG A 32 31.96 -12.77 3.05
C ARG A 32 30.60 -13.33 2.64
N TRP A 33 30.48 -13.66 1.35
CA TRP A 33 29.30 -14.29 0.79
C TRP A 33 29.42 -15.80 0.84
N ARG A 34 28.54 -16.45 1.60
CA ARG A 34 28.48 -17.90 1.71
C ARG A 34 27.28 -18.45 0.95
N PRO A 35 27.47 -19.37 -0.01
CA PRO A 35 26.36 -20.09 -0.64
C PRO A 35 25.52 -20.83 0.39
N CYS A 36 24.20 -20.82 0.21
CA CYS A 36 23.27 -21.51 1.08
C CYS A 36 21.99 -21.87 0.31
N PHE A 37 21.22 -22.80 0.85
CA PHE A 37 19.90 -23.14 0.34
C PHE A 37 18.85 -22.77 1.37
N ALA A 38 17.93 -21.88 1.00
CA ALA A 38 16.91 -21.38 1.91
C ALA A 38 15.55 -21.97 1.57
N VAL A 39 14.81 -22.42 2.58
CA VAL A 39 13.48 -23.02 2.48
C VAL A 39 12.53 -22.31 3.44
N LEU A 40 11.47 -21.70 2.93
CA LEU A 40 10.42 -21.07 3.73
C LEU A 40 9.21 -21.99 3.82
N LYS A 41 8.85 -22.36 5.05
CA LYS A 41 7.62 -23.07 5.37
C LYS A 41 6.82 -22.23 6.38
N ALA A 42 5.57 -21.93 6.06
CA ALA A 42 4.75 -20.96 6.78
C ALA A 42 5.46 -19.59 6.94
N ASN A 43 5.93 -19.27 8.15
CA ASN A 43 6.69 -18.06 8.48
C ASN A 43 8.09 -18.39 9.02
N LEU A 44 8.60 -19.60 8.78
CA LEU A 44 9.91 -20.07 9.22
C LEU A 44 10.82 -20.27 8.00
N LEU A 45 11.89 -19.49 7.92
CA LEU A 45 12.93 -19.63 6.91
C LEU A 45 14.08 -20.46 7.47
N PHE A 46 14.24 -21.65 6.93
CA PHE A 46 15.32 -22.58 7.22
C PHE A 46 16.45 -22.36 6.21
N VAL A 47 17.69 -22.29 6.68
CA VAL A 47 18.86 -22.08 5.81
C VAL A 47 19.85 -23.22 6.00
N PHE A 48 20.20 -23.88 4.91
CA PHE A 48 21.06 -25.05 4.81
C PHE A 48 22.34 -24.71 4.06
N ASN A 49 23.40 -25.52 4.20
CA ASN A 49 24.63 -25.29 3.46
C ASN A 49 24.45 -25.54 1.96
N LYS A 50 23.58 -26.50 1.60
CA LYS A 50 23.32 -26.90 0.23
C LYS A 50 21.89 -27.42 0.08
N GLN A 51 21.47 -27.60 -1.17
CA GLN A 51 20.23 -28.28 -1.49
C GLN A 51 20.29 -29.75 -1.04
N ASP A 52 19.18 -30.27 -0.52
CA ASP A 52 19.04 -31.65 -0.05
C ASP A 52 20.08 -32.05 1.03
N ASP A 53 20.44 -31.09 1.87
CA ASP A 53 21.36 -31.31 2.99
C ASP A 53 20.79 -32.29 4.01
N THR A 54 21.61 -33.29 4.38
CA THR A 54 21.29 -34.25 5.42
C THR A 54 21.51 -33.68 6.83
N GLU A 55 22.26 -32.57 6.93
CA GLU A 55 22.46 -31.86 8.17
C GLU A 55 21.31 -30.89 8.50
N PRO A 56 21.09 -30.58 9.79
CA PRO A 56 20.09 -29.60 10.18
C PRO A 56 20.42 -28.20 9.64
N PRO A 57 19.40 -27.34 9.46
CA PRO A 57 19.62 -25.98 9.01
C PRO A 57 20.50 -25.25 10.03
N PHE A 58 21.56 -24.60 9.54
CA PHE A 58 22.49 -23.87 10.39
C PHE A 58 21.92 -22.52 10.85
N LEU A 59 20.87 -22.03 10.18
CA LEU A 59 20.17 -20.81 10.55
C LEU A 59 18.65 -20.98 10.38
N LEU A 60 17.91 -20.52 11.37
CA LEU A 60 16.44 -20.49 11.38
C LEU A 60 15.98 -19.06 11.68
N LEU A 61 15.22 -18.48 10.75
CA LEU A 61 14.65 -17.14 10.86
C LEU A 61 13.12 -17.20 10.95
N VAL A 62 12.54 -16.63 12.00
CA VAL A 62 11.10 -16.40 12.11
C VAL A 62 10.74 -15.12 11.36
N ILE A 63 10.05 -15.21 10.22
CA ILE A 63 9.75 -14.09 9.31
C ILE A 63 8.46 -13.34 9.72
N GLU A 64 7.82 -13.70 10.82
CA GLU A 64 6.55 -13.08 11.26
C GLU A 64 6.70 -11.58 11.55
N ASP A 65 7.76 -11.19 12.27
CA ASP A 65 8.01 -9.80 12.71
C ASP A 65 9.31 -9.20 12.13
N CYS A 66 9.45 -9.29 10.80
CA CYS A 66 10.56 -8.68 10.07
C CYS A 66 10.10 -7.79 8.91
N PHE A 67 10.93 -6.82 8.55
CA PHE A 67 10.92 -6.16 7.25
C PHE A 67 11.93 -6.86 6.33
N ILE A 68 11.67 -6.81 5.01
CA ILE A 68 12.62 -7.28 4.01
C ILE A 68 12.80 -6.18 2.99
N GLU A 69 14.02 -5.69 2.82
CA GLU A 69 14.34 -4.52 1.99
C GLU A 69 15.40 -4.88 0.96
N LEU A 70 15.45 -4.22 -0.19
CA LEU A 70 16.61 -4.31 -1.08
C LEU A 70 17.79 -3.55 -0.48
N CYS A 71 18.98 -4.08 -0.65
CA CYS A 71 20.19 -3.38 -0.24
C CYS A 71 20.73 -2.50 -1.37
N ASP A 72 21.59 -1.54 -0.99
CA ASP A 72 22.43 -0.83 -1.97
C ASP A 72 23.55 -1.76 -2.44
N GLU A 73 23.40 -2.26 -3.67
CA GLU A 73 24.32 -3.20 -4.32
C GLU A 73 25.73 -2.62 -4.50
N ASN A 74 25.85 -1.29 -4.67
CA ASN A 74 27.15 -0.62 -4.80
C ASN A 74 27.93 -0.66 -3.48
N LYS A 75 27.22 -0.55 -2.36
CA LYS A 75 27.82 -0.62 -1.03
C LYS A 75 28.25 -2.04 -0.66
N LEU A 76 27.49 -3.04 -1.11
CA LEU A 76 27.73 -4.45 -0.78
C LEU A 76 28.60 -5.20 -1.80
N GLY A 77 28.82 -4.62 -2.98
CA GLY A 77 29.58 -5.24 -4.08
C GLY A 77 28.92 -6.51 -4.61
N LYS A 78 27.59 -6.58 -4.54
CA LYS A 78 26.83 -7.79 -4.88
C LYS A 78 25.42 -7.46 -5.35
N ASP A 79 25.05 -8.00 -6.50
CA ASP A 79 23.73 -7.82 -7.11
C ASP A 79 22.65 -8.66 -6.43
N PHE A 80 21.40 -8.24 -6.59
CA PHE A 80 20.18 -8.90 -6.10
C PHE A 80 20.18 -9.13 -4.59
N THR A 81 20.69 -8.14 -3.86
CA THR A 81 20.83 -8.20 -2.41
C THR A 81 19.59 -7.70 -1.68
N PHE A 82 19.22 -8.39 -0.61
CA PHE A 82 18.12 -8.00 0.26
C PHE A 82 18.45 -8.25 1.73
N GLU A 83 17.94 -7.40 2.61
CA GLU A 83 18.13 -7.48 4.06
C GLU A 83 16.83 -7.93 4.72
N VAL A 84 16.89 -8.97 5.57
CA VAL A 84 15.83 -9.36 6.49
C VAL A 84 16.11 -8.74 7.85
N LYS A 85 15.32 -7.75 8.26
CA LYS A 85 15.53 -6.99 9.51
C LYS A 85 14.41 -7.18 10.50
N TYR A 86 14.74 -7.60 11.72
CA TYR A 86 13.79 -7.85 12.80
C TYR A 86 13.38 -6.56 13.51
N LYS A 87 12.06 -6.34 13.67
CA LYS A 87 11.55 -5.10 14.26
C LYS A 87 11.85 -5.00 15.76
N THR A 88 11.67 -6.10 16.47
CA THR A 88 11.83 -6.18 17.92
C THR A 88 13.27 -6.17 18.38
N THR A 89 14.18 -6.83 17.64
CA THR A 89 15.57 -7.00 18.08
C THR A 89 16.57 -6.14 17.31
N GLY A 90 16.16 -5.54 16.18
CA GLY A 90 17.05 -4.80 15.28
C GLY A 90 18.05 -5.67 14.52
N ARG A 91 18.11 -6.99 14.80
CA ARG A 91 19.00 -7.93 14.11
C ARG A 91 18.68 -7.98 12.62
N SER A 92 19.69 -8.08 11.79
CA SER A 92 19.51 -8.22 10.35
C SER A 92 20.36 -9.32 9.73
N PHE A 93 19.87 -9.83 8.61
CA PHE A 93 20.50 -10.87 7.81
C PHE A 93 20.43 -10.48 6.34
N ILE A 94 21.59 -10.37 5.70
CA ILE A 94 21.67 -9.94 4.30
C ILE A 94 21.87 -11.16 3.41
N PHE A 95 21.03 -11.28 2.40
CA PHE A 95 21.05 -12.34 1.41
C PHE A 95 21.22 -11.79 0.00
N ALA A 96 21.73 -12.59 -0.92
CA ALA A 96 21.76 -12.32 -2.36
C ALA A 96 21.08 -13.46 -3.12
N ALA A 97 20.24 -13.13 -4.10
CA ALA A 97 19.73 -14.11 -5.05
C ALA A 97 20.67 -14.26 -6.24
N GLU A 98 20.62 -15.40 -6.94
CA GLU A 98 21.45 -15.62 -8.14
C GLU A 98 21.08 -14.72 -9.32
N ASN A 99 19.81 -14.28 -9.39
CA ASN A 99 19.30 -13.40 -10.43
C ASN A 99 17.96 -12.77 -10.02
N PHE A 100 17.57 -11.71 -10.73
CA PHE A 100 16.29 -11.02 -10.55
C PHE A 100 15.09 -11.97 -10.60
N LYS A 101 15.08 -12.95 -11.52
CA LYS A 101 13.98 -13.92 -11.66
C LYS A 101 13.84 -14.79 -10.41
N ALA A 102 14.96 -15.18 -9.80
CA ALA A 102 14.99 -15.95 -8.57
C ALA A 102 14.49 -15.13 -7.38
N LEU A 103 14.72 -13.81 -7.35
CA LEU A 103 14.16 -12.88 -6.36
C LEU A 103 12.66 -12.64 -6.58
N GLU A 104 12.23 -12.47 -7.84
CA GLU A 104 10.84 -12.19 -8.20
C GLU A 104 9.87 -13.36 -7.99
N ARG A 105 10.34 -14.60 -8.20
CA ARG A 105 9.54 -15.81 -8.04
C ARG A 105 9.11 -16.06 -6.59
N GLN A 106 9.66 -15.31 -5.64
CA GLN A 106 9.48 -15.50 -4.21
C GLN A 106 8.26 -14.71 -3.72
N ARG A 107 7.06 -15.29 -3.77
CA ARG A 107 5.82 -14.56 -3.41
C ARG A 107 5.84 -13.89 -2.04
N VAL A 108 6.47 -14.50 -1.03
CA VAL A 108 6.55 -13.94 0.33
C VAL A 108 7.58 -12.81 0.42
N ILE A 109 8.77 -13.02 -0.15
CA ILE A 109 9.82 -12.01 -0.21
C ILE A 109 9.33 -10.86 -1.08
N LYS A 110 8.85 -11.08 -2.30
CA LYS A 110 8.20 -10.07 -3.16
C LYS A 110 7.09 -9.32 -2.45
N LYS A 111 6.23 -9.96 -1.66
CA LYS A 111 5.18 -9.27 -0.90
C LYS A 111 5.76 -8.38 0.21
N LYS A 112 6.83 -8.79 0.89
CA LYS A 112 7.50 -7.99 1.94
C LYS A 112 8.43 -6.91 1.37
N LEU A 113 9.17 -7.22 0.30
CA LEU A 113 10.00 -6.32 -0.49
C LEU A 113 9.15 -5.23 -1.14
N ALA A 114 8.02 -5.58 -1.76
CA ALA A 114 7.11 -4.59 -2.36
C ALA A 114 6.47 -3.66 -1.32
N LEU A 115 6.45 -4.04 -0.04
CA LEU A 115 5.99 -3.20 1.06
C LEU A 115 7.09 -2.30 1.65
N SER A 116 8.37 -2.54 1.33
CA SER A 116 9.53 -1.84 1.90
C SER A 116 10.34 -1.04 0.86
N VAL A 117 10.39 -1.47 -0.40
CA VAL A 117 11.30 -0.93 -1.43
C VAL A 117 10.72 0.20 -2.26
N MET A 118 9.40 0.33 -2.35
CA MET A 118 8.85 1.44 -3.10
C MET A 118 8.76 2.64 -2.16
N PRO A 119 9.40 3.78 -2.45
CA PRO A 119 9.03 5.01 -1.76
C PRO A 119 7.54 5.26 -2.01
N ALA A 120 6.88 5.96 -1.09
CA ALA A 120 5.50 6.34 -1.31
C ALA A 120 5.42 7.16 -2.63
N TYR A 121 4.37 6.91 -3.41
CA TYR A 121 4.18 7.61 -4.67
C TYR A 121 3.57 8.98 -4.38
N HIS A 122 4.30 10.03 -4.77
CA HIS A 122 3.89 11.43 -4.63
C HIS A 122 3.23 11.93 -5.92
N SER A 123 2.43 12.97 -5.79
CA SER A 123 1.87 13.63 -6.97
C SER A 123 2.98 14.30 -7.78
N LYS A 124 2.88 14.23 -9.10
CA LYS A 124 3.81 14.91 -10.04
C LYS A 124 3.20 16.17 -10.65
N ILE A 125 1.98 16.52 -10.24
CA ILE A 125 1.23 17.65 -10.79
C ILE A 125 1.50 18.87 -9.92
N GLU A 126 2.07 19.92 -10.51
CA GLU A 126 2.33 21.18 -9.83
C GLU A 126 1.04 22.01 -9.71
N PRO A 127 0.77 22.64 -8.55
CA PRO A 127 -0.45 23.42 -8.34
C PRO A 127 -0.28 24.89 -8.74
N GLU A 128 -1.24 25.42 -9.51
CA GLU A 128 -1.36 26.87 -9.74
C GLU A 128 -2.25 27.56 -8.69
N LEU A 129 -3.26 26.83 -8.18
CA LEU A 129 -4.23 27.33 -7.22
C LEU A 129 -4.17 26.48 -5.96
N LEU A 130 -4.42 27.13 -4.83
CA LEU A 130 -4.49 26.49 -3.51
C LEU A 130 -5.84 26.77 -2.87
N VAL A 131 -6.27 25.84 -2.02
CA VAL A 131 -7.33 26.05 -1.05
C VAL A 131 -6.82 25.64 0.33
N ALA A 132 -6.68 26.62 1.22
CA ALA A 132 -5.83 26.53 2.40
C ALA A 132 -4.40 26.07 2.06
N ASN A 133 -4.00 24.86 2.46
CA ASN A 133 -2.71 24.28 2.10
C ASN A 133 -2.83 23.07 1.15
N MET A 134 -4.02 22.80 0.59
CA MET A 134 -4.23 21.79 -0.43
C MET A 134 -4.12 22.39 -1.83
N ALA A 135 -3.67 21.59 -2.80
CA ALA A 135 -3.72 21.97 -4.20
C ALA A 135 -5.14 21.93 -4.75
N LEU A 136 -5.58 23.01 -5.37
CA LEU A 136 -6.80 23.07 -6.17
C LEU A 136 -6.39 22.82 -7.64
N LEU A 137 -6.27 21.54 -7.98
CA LEU A 137 -5.80 21.08 -9.29
C LEU A 137 -6.93 21.03 -10.32
N PRO A 138 -6.63 21.29 -11.61
CA PRO A 138 -7.56 21.07 -12.70
C PRO A 138 -8.05 19.61 -12.79
N LEU A 139 -9.29 19.41 -13.20
CA LEU A 139 -9.92 18.08 -13.32
C LEU A 139 -10.56 17.87 -14.68
N ARG A 140 -10.43 16.64 -15.21
CA ARG A 140 -11.18 16.18 -16.38
C ARG A 140 -12.54 15.66 -15.94
N THR A 141 -13.48 16.57 -15.74
CA THR A 141 -14.80 16.22 -15.18
C THR A 141 -15.94 17.04 -15.77
N ASN A 142 -17.13 16.43 -15.80
CA ASN A 142 -18.39 17.11 -16.09
C ASN A 142 -19.14 17.56 -14.82
N PHE A 143 -18.68 17.16 -13.63
CA PHE A 143 -19.29 17.59 -12.37
C PHE A 143 -18.99 19.06 -12.12
N LYS A 144 -20.00 19.80 -11.65
CA LYS A 144 -19.88 21.22 -11.31
C LYS A 144 -19.01 21.38 -10.05
N GLY A 145 -18.15 22.39 -10.06
CA GLY A 145 -17.33 22.77 -8.92
C GLY A 145 -16.23 23.76 -9.31
N PRO A 146 -15.37 24.14 -8.37
CA PRO A 146 -14.37 25.20 -8.55
C PRO A 146 -13.10 24.74 -9.28
N ALA A 147 -12.92 23.44 -9.54
CA ALA A 147 -11.73 22.96 -10.25
C ALA A 147 -11.70 23.52 -11.68
N PRO A 148 -10.56 24.07 -12.14
CA PRO A 148 -10.35 24.38 -13.54
C PRO A 148 -10.54 23.13 -14.40
N ARG A 149 -11.00 23.31 -15.64
CA ARG A 149 -11.05 22.21 -16.60
C ARG A 149 -9.67 21.99 -17.20
N THR A 150 -9.37 20.74 -17.51
CA THR A 150 -8.16 20.37 -18.24
C THR A 150 -8.47 19.25 -19.23
N ASP A 151 -7.77 19.29 -20.36
CA ASP A 151 -7.76 18.24 -21.38
C ASP A 151 -6.51 17.34 -21.25
N ALA A 152 -5.72 17.52 -20.20
CA ALA A 152 -4.58 16.66 -19.92
C ALA A 152 -5.00 15.19 -19.79
N GLU A 153 -4.16 14.27 -20.28
CA GLU A 153 -4.46 12.83 -20.25
C GLU A 153 -4.56 12.28 -18.82
N VAL A 154 -3.77 12.84 -17.90
CA VAL A 154 -3.68 12.43 -16.50
C VAL A 154 -3.95 13.63 -15.60
N ASP A 155 -4.98 13.51 -14.75
CA ASP A 155 -5.22 14.45 -13.65
C ASP A 155 -4.94 13.80 -12.27
N ILE A 156 -5.18 14.55 -11.19
CA ILE A 156 -4.89 14.07 -9.82
C ILE A 156 -5.73 12.86 -9.41
N ILE A 157 -6.92 12.68 -10.00
CA ILE A 157 -7.78 11.52 -9.72
C ILE A 157 -7.18 10.28 -10.39
N ASP A 158 -6.64 10.42 -11.60
CA ASP A 158 -5.92 9.34 -12.28
C ASP A 158 -4.65 8.95 -11.51
N GLU A 159 -3.86 9.93 -11.03
CA GLU A 159 -2.73 9.66 -10.13
C GLU A 159 -3.15 8.93 -8.85
N ALA A 160 -4.22 9.38 -8.19
CA ALA A 160 -4.72 8.76 -6.97
C ALA A 160 -5.14 7.30 -7.18
N LEU A 161 -5.86 7.00 -8.27
CA LEU A 161 -6.28 5.64 -8.59
C LEU A 161 -5.10 4.74 -8.98
N MET A 162 -4.13 5.29 -9.72
CA MET A 162 -2.89 4.58 -10.10
C MET A 162 -2.02 4.26 -8.88
N TYR A 163 -1.85 5.22 -7.99
CA TYR A 163 -0.98 5.08 -6.81
C TYR A 163 -1.67 4.46 -5.59
N PHE A 164 -3.00 4.28 -5.60
CA PHE A 164 -3.75 3.77 -4.45
C PHE A 164 -3.21 2.43 -3.92
N LYS A 165 -3.09 1.42 -4.80
CA LYS A 165 -2.71 0.05 -4.40
C LYS A 165 -1.31 -0.05 -3.75
N PRO A 166 -0.27 0.63 -4.25
CA PRO A 166 1.00 0.71 -3.51
C PRO A 166 0.89 1.62 -2.28
N ASN A 167 0.24 2.79 -2.37
CA ASN A 167 0.26 3.78 -1.29
C ASN A 167 -0.51 3.35 -0.03
N ILE A 168 -1.59 2.59 -0.18
CA ILE A 168 -2.47 2.17 0.92
C ILE A 168 -1.77 1.35 2.03
N PHE A 169 -0.53 0.89 1.79
CA PHE A 169 0.26 0.13 2.75
C PHE A 169 1.21 0.97 3.61
N PHE A 170 1.48 2.23 3.24
CA PHE A 170 2.38 3.05 4.03
C PHE A 170 1.71 3.57 5.30
N ARG A 171 2.46 3.50 6.41
CA ARG A 171 2.07 4.07 7.71
C ARG A 171 2.55 5.51 7.88
N GLU A 172 3.56 5.90 7.13
CA GLU A 172 4.16 7.22 7.12
C GLU A 172 4.22 7.72 5.68
N PHE A 173 3.94 9.00 5.47
CA PHE A 173 4.00 9.64 4.17
C PHE A 173 4.55 11.06 4.35
N GLU A 174 5.74 11.32 3.79
CA GLU A 174 6.35 12.64 3.81
C GLU A 174 5.59 13.56 2.84
N ILE A 175 5.06 14.70 3.31
CA ILE A 175 4.31 15.61 2.44
C ILE A 175 5.29 16.55 1.75
N LYS A 176 5.52 16.36 0.44
CA LYS A 176 6.46 17.20 -0.34
C LYS A 176 5.84 18.52 -0.80
N GLY A 177 4.52 18.58 -0.90
CA GLY A 177 3.84 19.79 -1.37
C GLY A 177 2.32 19.77 -1.21
N PRO A 178 1.63 20.81 -1.73
CA PRO A 178 0.17 20.89 -1.68
C PRO A 178 -0.55 19.79 -2.47
N SER A 179 0.02 19.34 -3.60
CA SER A 179 -0.56 18.27 -4.43
C SER A 179 -0.60 16.92 -3.71
N ASP A 180 0.41 16.63 -2.89
CA ASP A 180 0.40 15.45 -2.03
C ASP A 180 -0.75 15.46 -1.02
N ARG A 181 -1.13 16.63 -0.50
CA ARG A 181 -2.28 16.74 0.42
C ARG A 181 -3.60 16.41 -0.28
N THR A 182 -3.74 16.82 -1.53
CA THR A 182 -4.88 16.44 -2.37
C THR A 182 -4.88 14.94 -2.67
N LEU A 183 -3.72 14.37 -3.02
CA LEU A 183 -3.53 12.93 -3.22
C LEU A 183 -3.85 12.10 -1.96
N ILE A 184 -3.42 12.57 -0.79
CA ILE A 184 -3.72 11.94 0.51
C ILE A 184 -5.23 11.89 0.74
N TYR A 185 -5.94 13.02 0.54
CA TYR A 185 -7.39 13.06 0.70
C TYR A 185 -8.10 12.05 -0.21
N LEU A 186 -7.73 12.02 -1.49
CA LEU A 186 -8.29 11.08 -2.46
C LEU A 186 -8.00 9.62 -2.07
N THR A 187 -6.80 9.32 -1.60
CA THR A 187 -6.40 7.98 -1.14
C THR A 187 -7.28 7.50 0.03
N LEU A 188 -7.54 8.38 1.01
CA LEU A 188 -8.46 8.08 2.10
C LEU A 188 -9.90 7.88 1.58
N TYR A 189 -10.35 8.74 0.67
CA TYR A 189 -11.70 8.67 0.10
C TYR A 189 -11.93 7.39 -0.73
N ILE A 190 -10.93 6.91 -1.49
CA ILE A 190 -11.01 5.62 -2.20
C ILE A 190 -11.33 4.49 -1.21
N THR A 191 -10.74 4.49 -0.03
CA THR A 191 -11.01 3.48 0.99
C THR A 191 -12.47 3.52 1.45
N GLU A 192 -13.05 4.71 1.63
CA GLU A 192 -14.47 4.85 1.98
C GLU A 192 -15.39 4.39 0.85
N CYS A 193 -15.06 4.70 -0.41
CA CYS A 193 -15.78 4.17 -1.56
C CYS A 193 -15.74 2.63 -1.59
N LEU A 194 -14.58 2.02 -1.38
CA LEU A 194 -14.44 0.56 -1.37
C LEU A 194 -15.22 -0.11 -0.24
N ARG A 195 -15.35 0.55 0.92
CA ARG A 195 -16.22 0.07 2.02
C ARG A 195 -17.68 0.11 1.62
N LYS A 196 -18.13 1.21 0.99
CA LYS A 196 -19.50 1.34 0.50
C LYS A 196 -19.83 0.26 -0.56
N LEU A 197 -18.91 0.06 -1.51
CA LEU A 197 -19.06 -0.91 -2.60
C LEU A 197 -19.13 -2.37 -2.13
N GLN A 198 -18.68 -2.73 -0.92
CA GLN A 198 -18.78 -4.10 -0.40
C GLN A 198 -20.22 -4.65 -0.42
N ARG A 199 -21.20 -3.76 -0.29
CA ARG A 199 -22.63 -4.11 -0.21
C ARG A 199 -23.35 -3.97 -1.56
N SER A 200 -22.70 -3.38 -2.56
CA SER A 200 -23.31 -3.12 -3.87
C SER A 200 -23.35 -4.41 -4.71
N PRO A 201 -24.53 -4.85 -5.19
CA PRO A 201 -24.65 -6.10 -5.95
C PRO A 201 -24.16 -6.00 -7.41
N ASN A 202 -24.16 -4.80 -7.99
CA ASN A 202 -23.80 -4.53 -9.38
C ASN A 202 -23.34 -3.08 -9.56
N LYS A 203 -22.85 -2.75 -10.77
CA LYS A 203 -22.27 -1.44 -11.09
C LYS A 203 -23.29 -0.30 -10.94
N ILE A 204 -24.54 -0.51 -11.35
CA ILE A 204 -25.60 0.51 -11.26
C ILE A 204 -25.86 0.87 -9.79
N SER A 205 -25.95 -0.13 -8.91
CA SER A 205 -26.06 0.11 -7.47
C SER A 205 -24.83 0.82 -6.93
N GLY A 206 -23.63 0.37 -7.30
CA GLY A 206 -22.38 0.99 -6.87
C GLY A 206 -22.26 2.45 -7.28
N GLN A 207 -22.66 2.80 -8.51
CA GLN A 207 -22.70 4.18 -8.98
C GLN A 207 -23.66 5.05 -8.16
N LYS A 208 -24.85 4.54 -7.84
CA LYS A 208 -25.80 5.24 -6.95
C LYS A 208 -25.25 5.43 -5.54
N ASP A 209 -24.66 4.37 -4.99
CA ASP A 209 -24.09 4.37 -3.65
C ASP A 209 -22.94 5.39 -3.53
N LEU A 210 -22.04 5.44 -4.52
CA LEU A 210 -20.92 6.40 -4.53
C LEU A 210 -21.35 7.82 -4.86
N ALA A 211 -22.38 8.01 -5.70
CA ALA A 211 -22.96 9.33 -5.94
C ALA A 211 -23.58 9.92 -4.67
N ALA A 212 -24.28 9.09 -3.88
CA ALA A 212 -24.81 9.49 -2.57
C ALA A 212 -23.69 9.78 -1.57
N LEU A 213 -22.67 8.91 -1.50
CA LEU A 213 -21.53 9.08 -0.61
C LEU A 213 -20.79 10.41 -0.85
N ALA A 214 -20.58 10.78 -2.12
CA ALA A 214 -19.86 12.00 -2.48
C ALA A 214 -20.52 13.29 -1.93
N LEU A 215 -21.84 13.26 -1.70
CA LEU A 215 -22.64 14.35 -1.16
C LEU A 215 -22.81 14.30 0.37
N SER A 216 -22.27 13.28 1.04
CA SER A 216 -22.46 13.11 2.48
C SER A 216 -21.81 14.24 3.29
N HIS A 217 -22.60 14.89 4.15
CA HIS A 217 -22.13 15.88 5.12
C HIS A 217 -21.29 15.28 6.26
N GLN A 218 -21.28 13.95 6.40
CA GLN A 218 -20.47 13.26 7.40
C GLN A 218 -19.00 13.12 6.98
N LEU A 219 -18.64 13.52 5.75
CA LEU A 219 -17.26 13.53 5.28
C LEU A 219 -16.57 14.82 5.72
N PRO A 220 -15.62 14.75 6.66
CA PRO A 220 -15.06 15.95 7.24
C PRO A 220 -14.08 16.65 6.30
N ILE A 221 -13.87 17.94 6.55
CA ILE A 221 -12.86 18.77 5.88
C ILE A 221 -11.77 19.23 6.87
N PRO A 222 -10.57 19.61 6.41
CA PRO A 222 -9.56 20.25 7.25
C PRO A 222 -10.12 21.35 8.16
N GLY A 223 -9.82 21.26 9.46
CA GLY A 223 -10.30 22.18 10.48
C GLY A 223 -11.48 21.66 11.31
N GLU A 224 -12.26 20.71 10.79
CA GLU A 224 -13.32 20.06 11.57
C GLU A 224 -12.73 19.05 12.56
N ALA A 225 -13.39 18.89 13.72
CA ALA A 225 -12.91 18.02 14.80
C ALA A 225 -12.71 16.55 14.34
N ASP A 226 -13.57 16.08 13.44
CA ASP A 226 -13.55 14.70 12.93
C ASP A 226 -12.54 14.48 11.79
N PHE A 227 -11.86 15.53 11.30
CA PHE A 227 -10.86 15.36 10.26
C PHE A 227 -9.56 14.72 10.81
N PRO A 228 -9.14 13.54 10.29
CA PRO A 228 -8.12 12.70 10.93
C PRO A 228 -6.69 13.24 10.85
N LEU A 229 -6.45 14.27 10.05
CA LEU A 229 -5.12 14.78 9.69
C LEU A 229 -4.98 16.30 9.93
N ASN A 230 -5.71 16.87 10.90
CA ASN A 230 -5.62 18.30 11.22
C ASN A 230 -4.20 18.80 11.54
N ASN A 231 -3.30 17.94 12.04
CA ASN A 231 -1.89 18.33 12.28
C ASN A 231 -1.08 18.55 10.99
N MET A 232 -1.58 18.10 9.84
CA MET A 232 -0.88 18.15 8.54
C MET A 232 -1.59 19.06 7.51
N PHE A 233 -2.85 19.42 7.79
CA PHE A 233 -3.72 20.21 6.93
C PHE A 233 -4.10 21.52 7.63
N LYS A 234 -4.27 22.59 6.85
CA LYS A 234 -4.67 23.89 7.37
C LYS A 234 -6.18 24.05 7.19
N ALA A 235 -6.85 24.51 8.24
CA ALA A 235 -8.25 24.90 8.15
C ALA A 235 -8.42 26.07 7.16
N PRO A 236 -9.57 26.18 6.46
CA PRO A 236 -9.93 27.39 5.73
C PRO A 236 -9.84 28.62 6.62
N ALA A 237 -9.28 29.72 6.10
CA ALA A 237 -9.06 30.95 6.84
C ALA A 237 -10.34 31.77 7.03
N ASN A 238 -11.33 31.57 6.15
CA ASN A 238 -12.60 32.28 6.18
C ASN A 238 -13.71 31.45 5.51
N LYS A 239 -14.96 31.91 5.65
CA LYS A 239 -16.16 31.23 5.13
C LYS A 239 -16.12 31.02 3.60
N GLN A 240 -15.57 31.97 2.85
CA GLN A 240 -15.47 31.87 1.39
C GLN A 240 -14.49 30.76 0.95
N GLU A 241 -13.35 30.65 1.63
CA GLU A 241 -12.39 29.58 1.40
C GLU A 241 -12.97 28.23 1.84
N GLU A 242 -13.75 28.19 2.93
CA GLU A 242 -14.44 26.98 3.39
C GLU A 242 -15.44 26.47 2.34
N GLU A 243 -16.29 27.35 1.82
CA GLU A 243 -17.26 27.02 0.76
C GLU A 243 -16.55 26.49 -0.49
N THR A 244 -15.43 27.10 -0.86
CA THR A 244 -14.59 26.68 -1.98
C THR A 244 -13.97 25.31 -1.74
N MET A 245 -13.45 25.06 -0.54
CA MET A 245 -12.90 23.76 -0.14
C MET A 245 -13.96 22.67 -0.20
N ARG A 246 -15.14 22.89 0.39
CA ARG A 246 -16.24 21.92 0.36
C ARG A 246 -16.67 21.60 -1.06
N ALA A 247 -16.83 22.62 -1.90
CA ALA A 247 -17.20 22.43 -3.30
C ALA A 247 -16.12 21.67 -4.08
N TYR A 248 -14.83 21.97 -3.87
CA TYR A 248 -13.73 21.27 -4.53
C TYR A 248 -13.63 19.80 -4.10
N LEU A 249 -13.68 19.53 -2.79
CA LEU A 249 -13.65 18.17 -2.27
C LEU A 249 -14.86 17.37 -2.76
N GLN A 250 -16.06 17.96 -2.80
CA GLN A 250 -17.26 17.32 -3.35
C GLN A 250 -17.10 16.97 -4.84
N GLN A 251 -16.61 17.91 -5.65
CA GLN A 251 -16.39 17.70 -7.08
C GLN A 251 -15.41 16.53 -7.32
N MET A 252 -14.29 16.52 -6.58
CA MET A 252 -13.34 15.41 -6.63
C MET A 252 -13.95 14.08 -6.22
N ARG A 253 -14.77 14.06 -5.16
CA ARG A 253 -15.43 12.84 -4.67
C ARG A 253 -16.40 12.25 -5.69
N GLN A 254 -17.14 13.10 -6.40
CA GLN A 254 -18.08 12.67 -7.44
C GLN A 254 -17.34 12.04 -8.62
N GLU A 255 -16.33 12.73 -9.14
CA GLU A 255 -15.54 12.24 -10.27
C GLU A 255 -14.76 10.97 -9.92
N LEU A 256 -14.11 10.93 -8.74
CA LEU A 256 -13.40 9.75 -8.28
C LEU A 256 -14.32 8.55 -8.12
N GLY A 257 -15.51 8.73 -7.55
CA GLY A 257 -16.50 7.66 -7.39
C GLY A 257 -16.94 7.08 -8.74
N ALA A 258 -17.17 7.94 -9.74
CA ALA A 258 -17.53 7.52 -11.09
C ALA A 258 -16.41 6.69 -11.73
N ARG A 259 -15.16 7.19 -11.73
CA ARG A 259 -14.01 6.48 -12.32
C ARG A 259 -13.68 5.18 -11.57
N LEU A 260 -13.76 5.17 -10.24
CA LEU A 260 -13.53 3.96 -9.46
C LEU A 260 -14.56 2.86 -9.77
N CYS A 261 -15.82 3.22 -10.00
CA CYS A 261 -16.85 2.26 -10.40
C CYS A 261 -16.51 1.56 -11.73
N GLU A 262 -15.94 2.28 -12.70
CA GLU A 262 -15.47 1.67 -13.96
C GLU A 262 -14.37 0.62 -13.70
N LEU A 263 -13.48 0.88 -12.75
CA LEU A 263 -12.37 -0.03 -12.41
C LEU A 263 -12.79 -1.19 -11.49
N ALA A 264 -13.75 -0.96 -10.60
CA ALA A 264 -14.18 -1.92 -9.59
C ALA A 264 -15.15 -2.96 -10.15
N PHE A 265 -15.87 -2.64 -11.23
CA PHE A 265 -16.85 -3.52 -11.87
C PHE A 265 -16.46 -3.86 -13.32
N PRO A 266 -15.49 -4.78 -13.52
CA PRO A 266 -15.11 -5.21 -14.86
C PRO A 266 -16.27 -5.87 -15.62
N ASP A 267 -17.18 -6.55 -14.91
CA ASP A 267 -18.48 -6.95 -15.42
C ASP A 267 -19.57 -6.14 -14.69
N PRO A 268 -20.31 -5.25 -15.39
CA PRO A 268 -21.33 -4.39 -14.80
C PRO A 268 -22.46 -5.11 -14.07
N SER A 269 -22.73 -6.37 -14.41
CA SER A 269 -23.83 -7.18 -13.87
C SER A 269 -23.49 -7.90 -12.56
N THR A 270 -22.21 -7.89 -12.18
CA THR A 270 -21.69 -8.69 -11.06
C THR A 270 -21.24 -7.83 -9.87
N LYS A 271 -20.92 -8.49 -8.76
CA LYS A 271 -20.33 -7.85 -7.58
C LYS A 271 -18.97 -7.22 -7.91
N PRO A 272 -18.53 -6.19 -7.13
CA PRO A 272 -17.25 -5.56 -7.37
C PRO A 272 -16.08 -6.54 -7.22
N SER A 273 -15.04 -6.30 -8.01
CA SER A 273 -13.83 -7.11 -8.09
C SER A 273 -13.17 -7.30 -6.73
N LYS A 274 -12.91 -8.56 -6.36
CA LYS A 274 -12.18 -8.91 -5.13
C LYS A 274 -10.80 -8.23 -5.04
N TRP A 275 -10.19 -7.92 -6.19
CA TRP A 275 -8.89 -7.25 -6.27
C TRP A 275 -8.94 -5.78 -5.85
N TRP A 276 -10.12 -5.17 -5.86
CA TRP A 276 -10.36 -3.85 -5.26
C TRP A 276 -10.88 -3.98 -3.83
N LEU A 277 -11.86 -4.86 -3.60
CA LEU A 277 -12.47 -5.04 -2.28
C LEU A 277 -11.49 -5.51 -1.19
N SER A 278 -10.40 -6.20 -1.56
CA SER A 278 -9.36 -6.61 -0.59
C SER A 278 -8.70 -5.44 0.16
N PHE A 279 -8.82 -4.21 -0.35
CA PHE A 279 -8.26 -3.00 0.25
C PHE A 279 -9.25 -2.21 1.13
N SER A 280 -10.54 -2.55 1.12
CA SER A 280 -11.61 -1.84 1.87
C SER A 280 -11.37 -1.70 3.39
N ARG A 281 -10.64 -2.64 3.99
CA ARG A 281 -10.29 -2.63 5.42
C ARG A 281 -8.89 -2.07 5.71
N LYS A 282 -8.13 -1.72 4.67
CA LYS A 282 -6.80 -1.12 4.82
C LYS A 282 -6.93 0.35 5.23
N ARG A 283 -5.83 0.89 5.76
CA ARG A 283 -5.76 2.24 6.31
C ARG A 283 -4.43 2.83 5.90
N PHE A 284 -4.51 3.86 5.07
CA PHE A 284 -3.34 4.65 4.70
C PHE A 284 -2.96 5.55 5.88
N MET A 285 -1.68 5.57 6.25
CA MET A 285 -1.17 6.26 7.46
C MET A 285 -1.88 5.84 8.76
N ASP A 286 -2.41 4.62 8.81
CA ASP A 286 -3.27 4.12 9.90
C ASP A 286 -4.53 4.99 10.16
N LYS A 287 -4.91 5.85 9.21
CA LYS A 287 -6.10 6.71 9.26
C LYS A 287 -7.23 6.20 8.36
N GLY A 288 -8.45 6.61 8.68
CA GLY A 288 -9.61 6.57 7.80
C GLY A 288 -10.17 7.99 7.68
N LEU A 289 -10.89 8.32 6.60
CA LEU A 289 -11.43 9.67 6.42
C LEU A 289 -12.47 10.02 7.49
N VAL A 290 -13.15 8.99 8.00
CA VAL A 290 -14.07 9.08 9.13
C VAL A 290 -13.63 8.16 10.27
N SER A 291 -14.09 8.50 11.48
CA SER A 291 -13.85 7.75 12.71
C SER A 291 -14.30 6.28 12.59
N GLN A 292 -13.64 5.40 13.34
CA GLN A 292 -14.01 3.98 13.33
C GLN A 292 -15.46 3.79 13.82
N GLY A 293 -16.25 3.03 13.07
CA GLY A 293 -17.64 2.73 13.43
C GLY A 293 -18.68 3.67 12.81
N VAL A 294 -18.26 4.77 12.18
CA VAL A 294 -19.15 5.60 11.37
C VAL A 294 -19.51 4.84 10.09
N ILE A 295 -20.80 4.61 9.87
CA ILE A 295 -21.32 3.98 8.65
C ILE A 295 -21.83 5.09 7.74
N LEU A 296 -21.09 5.32 6.66
CA LEU A 296 -21.43 6.23 5.57
C LEU A 296 -22.37 5.57 4.54
#